data_AF-A0A5N0VM92-F1
#
_entry.id   AF-A0A5N0VM92-F1
#
_cell.length_a   1.000
_cell.length_b   1.000
_cell.length_c   1.000
_cell.angle_alpha   90.00
_cell.angle_beta   90.00
_cell.angle_gamma   90.00
#
_symmetry.space_group_name_H-M   'P 1'
#
loop_
_entity.id
_entity.type
_entity.pdbx_description
1 polymer ?
#
loop_
_entity_poly.entity_id
_entity_poly.type
_entity_poly.pdbx_seq_one_letter_code
_entity_poly.pdbx_strand_id
1 'polypeptide(L)'
;MSEAHGEPIPDAAETDPAALNSSEDLDEDRLRVDPLEEGVEPPERYAHSDGFGTTPREEYEGEPLDSRLDQERADVQPDRIPDRPIAVTPADELDESIEDLPADDEPIVRENTVDISSSPEEEQADRAGGSVADALRTPPNRA
;
A
#
# COMPACT_ATOMS: atom_id res chain seq x y z
N MET A 1 -15.26 -23.71 22.56
CA MET A 1 -14.73 -23.56 23.92
C MET A 1 -14.15 -22.17 23.97
N SER A 2 -14.82 -21.25 24.65
CA SER A 2 -14.33 -19.89 24.82
C SER A 2 -13.26 -19.94 25.90
N GLU A 3 -12.01 -19.84 25.49
CA GLU A 3 -10.89 -19.68 26.42
C GLU A 3 -11.07 -18.32 27.08
N ALA A 4 -11.56 -18.33 28.32
CA ALA A 4 -11.57 -17.14 29.14
C ALA A 4 -10.11 -16.82 29.43
N HIS A 5 -9.56 -15.79 28.77
CA HIS A 5 -8.37 -15.11 29.25
C HIS A 5 -8.73 -14.50 30.60
N GLY A 6 -8.59 -15.29 31.67
CA GLY A 6 -8.58 -14.79 33.02
C GLY A 6 -7.41 -13.84 33.13
N GLU A 7 -7.67 -12.60 33.54
CA GLU A 7 -6.60 -11.67 33.86
C GLU A 7 -5.66 -12.35 34.85
N PRO A 8 -4.34 -12.34 34.60
CA PRO A 8 -3.39 -12.97 35.51
C PRO A 8 -3.55 -12.32 36.90
N ILE A 9 -3.59 -13.16 37.94
CA ILE A 9 -3.59 -12.66 39.31
C ILE A 9 -2.27 -11.89 39.49
N PRO A 10 -2.31 -10.63 39.94
CA PRO A 10 -1.10 -9.85 40.08
C PRO A 10 -0.16 -10.54 41.07
N ASP A 11 1.10 -10.70 40.66
CA ASP A 11 2.11 -11.33 41.51
C ASP A 11 2.54 -10.36 42.62
N ALA A 12 3.29 -10.85 43.60
CA ALA A 12 3.72 -10.07 44.76
C ALA A 12 4.48 -8.78 44.38
N ALA A 13 5.23 -8.80 43.28
CA ALA A 13 5.94 -7.62 42.78
C ALA A 13 5.00 -6.50 42.30
N GLU A 14 3.78 -6.83 41.86
CA GLU A 14 2.78 -5.89 41.36
C GLU A 14 1.86 -5.36 42.48
N THR A 15 1.96 -5.91 43.69
CA THR A 15 1.12 -5.54 44.83
C THR A 15 1.93 -5.02 46.03
N ASP A 16 3.22 -5.33 46.12
CA ASP A 16 4.10 -4.85 47.19
C ASP A 16 4.45 -3.36 46.99
N PRO A 17 4.09 -2.47 47.94
CA PRO A 17 4.40 -1.04 47.83
C PRO A 17 5.89 -0.74 47.73
N ALA A 18 6.77 -1.57 48.29
CA ALA A 18 8.22 -1.36 48.18
C ALA A 18 8.74 -1.67 46.77
N ALA A 19 8.23 -2.74 46.16
CA ALA A 19 8.54 -3.12 44.79
C ALA A 19 8.01 -2.09 43.78
N LEU A 20 6.74 -1.65 43.95
CA LEU A 20 6.15 -0.62 43.09
C LEU A 20 6.92 0.70 43.14
N ASN A 21 7.38 1.13 44.32
CA ASN A 21 8.18 2.35 44.47
C ASN A 21 9.56 2.23 43.79
N SER A 22 10.18 1.04 43.89
CA SER A 22 11.46 0.75 43.22
C SER A 22 11.32 0.68 41.70
N SER A 23 10.16 0.25 41.19
CA SER A 23 9.86 0.26 39.76
C SER A 23 9.70 1.68 39.22
N GLU A 24 8.97 2.56 39.93
CA GLU A 24 8.87 3.98 39.53
C GLU A 24 10.24 4.69 39.48
N ASP A 25 11.20 4.28 40.31
CA ASP A 25 12.59 4.79 40.29
C ASP A 25 13.34 4.46 38.99
N LEU A 26 12.89 3.46 38.25
CA LEU A 26 13.48 3.03 36.98
C LEU A 26 12.75 3.61 35.76
N ASP A 27 11.69 4.39 35.95
CA ASP A 27 10.99 5.06 34.87
C ASP A 27 11.87 6.16 34.24
N GLU A 28 11.66 6.43 32.95
CA GLU A 28 12.47 7.36 32.16
C GLU A 28 12.50 8.77 32.76
N ASP A 29 11.38 9.22 33.32
CA ASP A 29 11.23 10.53 33.97
C ASP A 29 12.15 10.68 35.21
N ARG A 30 12.29 9.62 36.03
CA ARG A 30 13.16 9.63 37.21
C ARG A 30 14.62 9.40 36.84
N LEU A 31 14.88 8.53 35.85
CA LEU A 31 16.22 8.30 35.33
C LEU A 31 16.75 9.50 34.52
N ARG A 32 15.88 10.45 34.15
CA ARG A 32 16.19 11.57 33.25
C ARG A 32 16.80 11.08 31.93
N VAL A 33 16.25 9.98 31.45
CA VAL A 33 16.57 9.39 30.16
C VAL A 33 15.30 9.50 29.33
N ASP A 34 14.85 10.72 29.06
CA ASP A 34 13.75 10.92 28.13
C ASP A 34 14.29 10.62 26.72
N PRO A 35 13.73 9.64 25.99
CA PRO A 35 14.09 9.39 24.60
C PRO A 35 13.94 10.64 23.70
N LEU A 36 13.11 11.61 24.11
CA LEU A 36 12.94 12.91 23.46
C LEU A 36 13.96 13.97 23.92
N GLU A 37 14.69 13.76 25.01
CA GLU A 37 15.75 14.68 25.46
C GLU A 37 17.03 14.54 24.61
N GLU A 38 17.31 13.35 24.08
CA GLU A 38 18.23 13.15 22.92
C GLU A 38 17.50 13.29 21.57
N GLY A 39 16.20 13.63 21.60
CA GLY A 39 15.33 13.68 20.43
C GLY A 39 15.94 14.49 19.29
N VAL A 40 15.93 13.92 18.09
CA VAL A 40 16.26 14.67 16.87
C VAL A 40 15.24 15.79 16.73
N GLU A 41 15.67 17.02 17.00
CA GLU A 41 14.81 18.19 16.83
C GLU A 41 14.37 18.25 15.36
N PRO A 42 13.06 18.19 15.08
CA PRO A 42 12.59 18.28 13.71
C PRO A 42 12.96 19.67 13.16
N PRO A 43 13.21 19.78 11.84
CA PRO A 43 13.56 21.06 11.25
C PRO A 43 12.47 22.11 11.53
N GLU A 44 12.87 23.31 12.00
CA GLU A 44 11.95 24.43 12.30
C GLU A 44 11.12 24.89 11.10
N ARG A 45 11.58 24.56 9.89
CA ARG A 45 10.91 24.89 8.63
C ARG A 45 9.97 23.78 8.22
N TYR A 46 8.84 24.18 7.63
CA TYR A 46 7.93 23.25 6.98
C TYR A 46 8.69 22.39 5.95
N ALA A 47 8.62 21.08 6.12
CA ALA A 47 9.05 20.13 5.12
C ALA A 47 7.88 19.90 4.15
N HIS A 48 8.00 20.42 2.93
CA HIS A 48 7.06 20.07 1.88
C HIS A 48 7.30 18.61 1.47
N SER A 49 6.22 17.91 1.13
CA SER A 49 6.32 16.58 0.53
C SER A 49 6.54 16.76 -0.95
N ASP A 50 7.74 16.47 -1.42
CA ASP A 50 8.09 16.50 -2.85
C ASP A 50 7.72 15.19 -3.57
N GLY A 51 7.00 14.30 -2.87
CA GLY A 51 6.59 12.98 -3.36
C GLY A 51 5.28 12.97 -4.16
N PHE A 52 5.10 11.92 -4.95
CA PHE A 52 3.89 11.71 -5.75
C PHE A 52 2.68 11.38 -4.87
N GLY A 53 1.47 11.74 -5.32
CA GLY A 53 0.22 11.49 -4.58
C GLY A 53 -0.13 12.57 -3.56
N THR A 54 0.43 13.77 -3.70
CA THR A 54 0.12 14.91 -2.82
C THR A 54 -1.15 15.66 -3.28
N THR A 55 -1.59 15.44 -4.53
CA THR A 55 -2.80 16.03 -5.11
C THR A 55 -3.83 14.97 -5.52
N PRO A 56 -5.14 15.28 -5.53
CA PRO A 56 -6.18 14.32 -5.93
C PRO A 56 -6.01 13.79 -7.37
N ARG A 57 -5.40 14.60 -8.25
CA ARG A 57 -5.07 14.21 -9.63
C ARG A 57 -4.00 13.14 -9.65
N GLU A 58 -2.93 13.32 -8.88
CA GLU A 58 -1.84 12.36 -8.78
C GLU A 58 -2.30 11.05 -8.13
N GLU A 59 -3.17 11.10 -7.12
CA GLU A 59 -3.76 9.88 -6.55
C GLU A 59 -4.58 9.09 -7.59
N TYR A 60 -5.33 9.81 -8.44
CA TYR A 60 -6.14 9.18 -9.49
C TYR A 60 -5.30 8.57 -10.61
N GLU A 61 -4.26 9.30 -11.05
CA GLU A 61 -3.40 8.86 -12.15
C GLU A 61 -2.34 7.85 -11.70
N GLY A 62 -1.93 7.91 -10.44
CA GLY A 62 -0.82 7.14 -9.90
C GLY A 62 0.53 7.60 -10.45
N GLU A 63 1.59 7.17 -9.78
CA GLU A 63 2.96 7.45 -10.23
C GLU A 63 3.27 6.67 -11.53
N PRO A 64 3.96 7.29 -12.51
CA PRO A 64 4.36 6.57 -13.73
C PRO A 64 5.22 5.35 -13.40
N LEU A 65 5.00 4.26 -14.15
CA LEU A 65 5.66 2.98 -13.93
C LEU A 65 7.19 3.10 -13.94
N ASP A 66 7.76 3.84 -14.90
CA ASP A 66 9.21 4.04 -15.00
C ASP A 66 9.81 4.62 -13.72
N SER A 67 9.13 5.61 -13.11
CA SER A 67 9.59 6.24 -11.87
C SER A 67 9.53 5.28 -10.68
N ARG A 68 8.55 4.38 -10.66
CA ARG A 68 8.47 3.31 -9.65
C ARG A 68 9.57 2.26 -9.84
N LEU A 69 9.89 1.91 -11.08
CA LEU A 69 10.96 0.95 -11.40
C LEU A 69 12.35 1.50 -11.03
N ASP A 70 12.59 2.79 -11.26
CA ASP A 70 13.86 3.45 -10.89
C ASP A 70 14.11 3.47 -9.37
N GLN A 71 13.04 3.45 -8.57
CA GLN A 71 13.11 3.35 -7.10
C GLN A 71 13.34 1.92 -6.62
N GLU A 72 13.01 0.92 -7.44
CA GLU A 72 13.13 -0.48 -7.08
C GLU A 72 14.60 -0.93 -7.11
N ARG A 73 15.00 -1.70 -6.10
CA ARG A 73 16.30 -2.36 -6.06
C ARG A 73 16.08 -3.86 -6.13
N ALA A 74 16.69 -4.51 -7.12
CA ALA A 74 16.70 -5.96 -7.22
C ALA A 74 17.27 -6.58 -5.93
N ASP A 75 16.51 -7.50 -5.34
CA ASP A 75 16.88 -8.28 -4.16
C ASP A 75 17.83 -9.43 -4.52
N VAL A 76 17.69 -9.96 -5.73
CA VAL A 76 18.53 -11.00 -6.31
C VAL A 76 19.42 -10.47 -7.43
N GLN A 77 20.57 -11.11 -7.60
CA GLN A 77 21.41 -10.83 -8.75
C GLN A 77 20.76 -11.46 -9.99
N PRO A 78 20.77 -10.76 -11.14
CA PRO A 78 20.29 -11.35 -12.37
C PRO A 78 21.12 -12.59 -12.70
N ASP A 79 20.45 -13.65 -13.14
CA ASP A 79 21.13 -14.86 -13.57
C ASP A 79 22.09 -14.57 -14.72
N ARG A 80 23.18 -15.33 -14.74
CA ARG A 80 24.14 -15.25 -15.83
C ARG A 80 23.46 -15.75 -17.11
N ILE A 81 23.17 -14.83 -18.02
CA ILE A 81 22.68 -15.18 -19.35
C ILE A 81 23.79 -15.99 -20.06
N PRO A 82 23.52 -17.23 -20.50
CA PRO A 82 24.51 -18.03 -21.21
C PRO A 82 24.77 -17.44 -22.60
N ASP A 83 26.01 -17.58 -23.09
CA ASP A 83 26.42 -17.07 -24.42
C ASP A 83 25.65 -17.74 -25.57
N ARG A 84 25.05 -18.90 -25.30
CA ARG A 84 24.25 -19.70 -26.23
C ARG A 84 22.89 -20.03 -25.59
N PRO A 85 21.78 -19.94 -26.34
CA PRO A 85 20.48 -20.30 -25.82
C PRO A 85 20.40 -21.78 -25.43
N ILE A 86 19.73 -22.09 -24.32
CA ILE A 86 19.57 -23.45 -23.79
C ILE A 86 18.90 -24.37 -24.82
N ALA A 87 17.92 -23.85 -25.58
CA ALA A 87 17.17 -24.59 -26.59
C ALA A 87 18.02 -25.24 -27.69
N VAL A 88 19.25 -24.73 -27.93
CA VAL A 88 20.17 -25.31 -28.91
C VAL A 88 21.33 -26.05 -28.25
N THR A 89 21.48 -26.01 -26.93
CA THR A 89 22.59 -26.65 -26.21
C THR A 89 22.41 -28.17 -26.23
N PRO A 90 23.43 -28.97 -26.61
CA PRO A 90 23.34 -30.43 -26.61
C PRO A 90 23.07 -30.96 -25.19
N ALA A 91 22.32 -32.06 -25.09
CA ALA A 91 21.95 -32.65 -23.80
C ALA A 91 23.16 -33.02 -22.92
N ASP A 92 24.28 -33.43 -23.55
CA ASP A 92 25.51 -33.81 -22.83
C ASP A 92 26.25 -32.61 -22.22
N GLU A 93 25.91 -31.37 -22.61
CA GLU A 93 26.49 -30.13 -22.09
C GLU A 93 25.57 -29.44 -21.06
N LEU A 94 24.36 -29.96 -20.83
CA LEU A 94 23.46 -29.46 -19.80
C LEU A 94 23.89 -30.01 -18.43
N ASP A 95 23.80 -29.19 -17.39
CA ASP A 95 23.97 -29.67 -16.02
C ASP A 95 22.71 -30.41 -15.53
N GLU A 96 22.86 -31.16 -14.44
CA GLU A 96 21.78 -31.94 -13.85
C GLU A 96 20.81 -31.10 -13.00
N SER A 97 21.02 -29.77 -12.93
CA SER A 97 20.09 -28.85 -12.26
C SER A 97 18.83 -28.69 -13.10
N ILE A 98 17.73 -29.21 -12.54
CA ILE A 98 16.40 -28.89 -13.03
C ILE A 98 15.90 -27.75 -12.15
N GLU A 99 15.69 -26.58 -12.76
CA GLU A 99 14.99 -25.47 -12.11
C GLU A 99 13.54 -25.92 -11.87
N ASP A 100 13.22 -26.28 -10.62
CA ASP A 100 11.86 -26.62 -10.19
C ASP A 100 11.09 -25.31 -9.98
N LEU A 101 10.83 -24.60 -11.08
CA LEU A 101 9.95 -23.44 -11.07
C LEU A 101 8.54 -23.94 -10.77
N PRO A 102 7.83 -23.35 -9.77
CA PRO A 102 6.40 -23.55 -9.72
C PRO A 102 5.84 -23.12 -11.08
N ALA A 103 4.94 -23.94 -11.63
CA ALA A 103 4.20 -23.56 -12.83
C ALA A 103 3.25 -22.40 -12.47
N ASP A 104 3.77 -21.19 -12.38
CA ASP A 104 3.01 -19.93 -12.37
C ASP A 104 2.49 -19.60 -13.79
N ASP A 105 2.26 -20.63 -14.61
CA ASP A 105 1.42 -20.54 -15.78
C ASP A 105 -0.04 -20.50 -15.31
N GLU A 106 -0.49 -19.35 -14.82
CA GLU A 106 -1.91 -19.02 -14.89
C GLU A 106 -2.33 -19.26 -16.35
N PRO A 107 -3.30 -20.15 -16.63
CA PRO A 107 -3.73 -20.38 -17.99
C PRO A 107 -4.24 -19.04 -18.51
N ILE A 108 -3.57 -18.50 -19.54
CA ILE A 108 -4.08 -17.37 -20.33
C ILE A 108 -5.43 -17.78 -20.94
N VAL A 109 -6.49 -17.59 -20.17
CA VAL A 109 -7.86 -17.67 -20.66
C VAL A 109 -7.98 -16.52 -21.64
N ARG A 110 -7.96 -16.86 -22.94
CA ARG A 110 -8.39 -15.94 -23.99
C ARG A 110 -9.89 -15.74 -23.83
N GLU A 111 -10.30 -14.96 -22.84
CA GLU A 111 -11.68 -14.61 -22.63
C GLU A 111 -12.10 -13.62 -23.72
N ASN A 112 -13.03 -14.08 -24.55
CA ASN A 112 -13.91 -13.31 -25.44
C ASN A 112 -13.37 -12.01 -26.03
N THR A 113 -13.14 -12.04 -27.34
CA THR A 113 -13.24 -10.86 -28.19
C THR A 113 -14.50 -10.07 -27.81
N VAL A 114 -14.32 -8.88 -27.24
CA VAL A 114 -15.43 -7.94 -27.03
C VAL A 114 -15.97 -7.62 -28.41
N ASP A 115 -17.15 -8.14 -28.71
CA ASP A 115 -17.92 -7.78 -29.89
C ASP A 115 -18.35 -6.32 -29.70
N ILE A 116 -17.59 -5.39 -30.30
CA ILE A 116 -17.95 -3.97 -30.35
C ILE A 116 -19.07 -3.83 -31.38
N SER A 117 -20.23 -4.39 -31.06
CA SER A 117 -21.46 -4.28 -31.82
C SER A 117 -22.35 -3.25 -31.13
N SER A 118 -22.28 -2.03 -31.67
CA SER A 118 -23.38 -1.07 -31.82
C SER A 118 -24.25 -0.77 -30.61
N SER A 119 -24.03 0.37 -29.96
CA SER A 119 -25.11 1.12 -29.32
C SER A 119 -25.31 2.43 -30.11
N PRO A 120 -26.47 2.63 -30.77
CA PRO A 120 -26.87 3.95 -31.21
C PRO A 120 -27.35 4.70 -29.97
N GLU A 121 -26.86 5.92 -29.76
CA GLU A 121 -27.58 7.06 -29.16
C GLU A 121 -26.56 8.13 -28.78
N GLU A 122 -26.12 8.85 -29.81
CA GLU A 122 -25.54 10.19 -29.69
C GLU A 122 -26.63 11.17 -29.23
N GLU A 123 -27.14 11.10 -27.98
CA GLU A 123 -28.13 12.09 -27.52
C GLU A 123 -28.32 12.17 -25.99
N GLN A 124 -27.24 12.41 -25.22
CA GLN A 124 -27.37 12.67 -23.77
C GLN A 124 -26.48 13.81 -23.23
N ALA A 125 -25.77 14.57 -24.07
CA ALA A 125 -24.90 15.66 -23.58
C ALA A 125 -25.65 17.00 -23.32
N ASP A 126 -26.83 17.20 -23.90
CA ASP A 126 -27.49 18.53 -23.91
C ASP A 126 -28.58 18.73 -22.84
N ARG A 127 -28.86 17.74 -21.99
CA ARG A 127 -29.88 17.87 -20.93
C ARG A 127 -29.24 18.19 -19.58
N ALA A 128 -28.83 19.44 -19.40
CA ALA A 128 -28.45 19.95 -18.08
C ALA A 128 -29.70 20.13 -17.19
N GLY A 129 -29.77 19.36 -16.10
CA GLY A 129 -30.70 19.60 -15.00
C GLY A 129 -31.84 18.60 -14.91
N GLY A 130 -31.67 17.59 -14.05
CA GLY A 130 -32.78 16.77 -13.59
C GLY A 130 -33.86 17.62 -12.90
N SER A 131 -35.05 17.05 -12.76
CA SER A 131 -36.33 17.68 -12.36
C SER A 131 -36.29 18.52 -11.06
N VAL A 132 -35.23 18.38 -10.25
CA VAL A 132 -35.01 19.17 -9.03
C VAL A 132 -34.60 20.62 -9.34
N ALA A 133 -33.87 20.85 -10.44
CA ALA A 133 -33.36 22.18 -10.79
C ALA A 133 -34.46 23.14 -11.27
N ASP A 134 -35.53 22.62 -11.90
CA ASP A 134 -36.59 23.44 -12.50
C ASP A 134 -37.50 24.08 -11.43
N ALA A 135 -37.71 23.38 -10.31
CA ALA A 135 -38.48 23.88 -9.17
C ALA A 135 -37.82 25.09 -8.48
N LEU A 136 -36.49 25.23 -8.57
CA LEU A 136 -35.75 26.34 -7.97
C LEU A 136 -35.65 27.57 -8.89
N ARG A 137 -35.95 27.43 -10.20
CA ARG A 137 -35.75 28.50 -11.19
C ARG A 137 -36.95 29.43 -11.33
N THR A 138 -38.14 28.99 -10.95
CA THR A 138 -39.38 29.79 -11.08
C THR A 138 -39.78 30.39 -9.73
N PRO A 139 -39.65 31.71 -9.51
CA PRO A 139 -40.18 32.32 -8.29
C PRO A 139 -41.72 32.28 -8.31
N PRO A 140 -42.40 32.16 -7.14
CA PRO A 140 -43.85 32.20 -7.08
C PRO A 140 -44.36 33.56 -7.57
N ASN A 141 -45.26 33.52 -8.56
CA ASN A 141 -45.87 34.71 -9.11
C ASN A 141 -46.75 35.36 -8.03
N ARG A 142 -46.36 36.54 -7.55
CA ARG A 142 -47.07 37.27 -6.49
C ARG A 142 -48.22 38.04 -7.15
N ALA A 143 -49.46 37.67 -6.79
CA ALA A 143 -50.67 38.41 -7.17
C ALA A 143 -50.78 39.75 -6.43
#